data_AF-A0A9E2LES9-F1
#
_entry.id   AF-A0A9E2LES9-F1
#
_cell.length_a   1.000
_cell.length_b   1.000
_cell.length_c   1.000
_cell.angle_alpha   90.00
_cell.angle_beta   90.00
_cell.angle_gamma   90.00
#
_symmetry.space_group_name_H-M   'P 1'
#
loop_
_entity.id
_entity.type
_entity.pdbx_description
1 polymer ?
#
loop_
_entity_poly.entity_id
_entity_poly.type
_entity_poly.pdbx_seq_one_letter_code
_entity_poly.pdbx_strand_id
1 'polypeptide(L)'
;MAVIDLLEFQDQSRSVLGKRLPDDLRADIKIGAQLIVRESQMAIFYRGGQALDTFGPGRHTLTTGNLPLLSKAVNKLFGDKTPFQAEVVFVDCGLIDDDSCKWGTKEPMNFSDATMGIVQLRAFGTMTYKIVDSQLFINKRMKSSSIYKTSDFANWAKDTIVQTMLGVLGEVMKTIIDLPALLTKISSACKARVAADFAKNGVELEDLRIGGISPPPEVQAKINEFSGFGLFKKDLPQFQQYQMAYAVRDAAQNEGGMAGAGMGAGMGMGMGMGMGYMMPGMMAPGMAQQQGGYPPQGGYPPQGGYPPQQGYPPQGGYPPQQGYPPQQGYPPQQGGYPPGGGLPPQAAAPVAAALCAGCQAPLTPGVKFCANCGKPTVVEEPSTVPCVQCQAPLPKGSRFCPQCGATQQAAPPKCVKCAQELAMGARFCPHCGTAQPG
;
A
#
# COMPACT_ATOMS: atom_id res chain seq x y z
N MET A 1 46.99 -13.34 -15.18
CA MET A 1 46.15 -13.09 -13.99
C MET A 1 46.17 -11.61 -13.72
N ALA A 2 45.02 -11.01 -13.39
CA ALA A 2 44.99 -9.59 -13.02
C ALA A 2 45.80 -9.38 -11.73
N VAL A 3 46.72 -8.41 -11.76
CA VAL A 3 47.59 -8.07 -10.63
C VAL A 3 46.83 -7.32 -9.53
N ILE A 4 45.72 -6.69 -9.91
CA ILE A 4 44.88 -5.85 -9.04
C ILE A 4 43.43 -6.32 -9.19
N ASP A 5 42.72 -6.47 -8.08
CA ASP A 5 41.31 -6.84 -8.09
C ASP A 5 40.46 -5.60 -8.42
N LEU A 6 39.44 -5.78 -9.26
CA LEU A 6 38.42 -4.77 -9.55
C LEU A 6 37.13 -5.17 -8.86
N LEU A 7 36.65 -4.32 -7.95
CA LEU A 7 35.41 -4.49 -7.23
C LEU A 7 34.39 -3.48 -7.77
N GLU A 8 33.37 -4.00 -8.43
CA GLU A 8 32.21 -3.24 -8.86
C GLU A 8 30.96 -4.11 -8.82
N PHE A 9 29.80 -3.47 -8.63
CA PHE A 9 28.52 -4.15 -8.70
C PHE A 9 27.51 -3.31 -9.46
N GLN A 10 26.88 -3.92 -10.46
CA GLN A 10 25.78 -3.34 -11.21
C GLN A 10 24.64 -4.35 -11.30
N ASP A 11 23.46 -3.94 -10.86
CA ASP A 11 22.23 -4.71 -11.04
C ASP A 11 21.39 -4.09 -12.15
N GLN A 12 21.25 -4.81 -13.26
CA GLN A 12 20.40 -4.38 -14.38
C GLN A 12 18.90 -4.50 -14.03
N SER A 13 18.54 -5.35 -13.07
CA SER A 13 17.15 -5.63 -12.71
C SER A 13 16.56 -4.67 -11.69
N ARG A 14 17.38 -3.82 -11.05
CA ARG A 14 17.01 -2.96 -9.91
C ARG A 14 16.30 -3.73 -8.77
N SER A 15 16.59 -5.02 -8.63
CA SER A 15 15.96 -5.91 -7.63
C SER A 15 16.88 -6.21 -6.45
N VAL A 16 18.14 -5.77 -6.48
CA VAL A 16 19.13 -5.98 -5.42
C VAL A 16 19.38 -4.68 -4.65
N LEU A 17 19.03 -4.68 -3.37
CA LEU A 17 19.31 -3.57 -2.45
C LEU A 17 20.70 -3.66 -1.81
N GLY A 18 21.23 -4.87 -1.68
CA GLY A 18 22.54 -5.11 -1.06
C GLY A 18 23.27 -6.29 -1.70
N LYS A 19 24.55 -6.12 -2.02
CA LYS A 19 25.44 -7.16 -2.55
C LYS A 19 26.79 -7.14 -1.82
N ARG A 20 27.17 -8.28 -1.28
CA ARG A 20 28.48 -8.52 -0.66
C ARG A 20 29.43 -9.12 -1.69
N LEU A 21 30.65 -8.60 -1.73
CA LEU A 21 31.76 -9.12 -2.52
C LEU A 21 32.99 -9.29 -1.62
N PRO A 22 33.84 -10.29 -1.87
CA PRO A 22 33.66 -11.37 -2.86
C PRO A 22 32.52 -12.35 -2.48
N ASP A 23 31.98 -13.06 -3.48
CA ASP A 23 30.91 -14.05 -3.25
C ASP A 23 31.38 -15.25 -2.43
N ASP A 24 32.65 -15.62 -2.60
CA ASP A 24 33.33 -16.51 -1.69
C ASP A 24 33.94 -15.67 -0.56
N LEU A 25 33.32 -15.71 0.62
CA LEU A 25 33.82 -15.03 1.82
C LEU A 25 35.26 -15.41 2.17
N ARG A 26 35.80 -16.51 1.61
CA ARG A 26 37.18 -16.95 1.81
C ARG A 26 38.20 -16.24 0.91
N ALA A 27 37.75 -15.53 -0.13
CA ALA A 27 38.65 -14.77 -1.00
C ALA A 27 39.04 -13.45 -0.32
N ASP A 28 40.33 -13.15 -0.27
CA ASP A 28 40.83 -11.92 0.34
C ASP A 28 40.94 -10.82 -0.73
N ILE A 29 40.48 -9.61 -0.40
CA ILE A 29 40.60 -8.44 -1.28
C ILE A 29 42.04 -7.95 -1.24
N LYS A 30 42.73 -7.96 -2.38
CA LYS A 30 44.13 -7.52 -2.43
C LYS A 30 44.27 -6.02 -2.14
N ILE A 31 45.34 -5.67 -1.43
CA ILE A 31 45.75 -4.26 -1.26
C ILE A 31 46.01 -3.65 -2.65
N GLY A 32 45.48 -2.45 -2.87
CA GLY A 32 45.54 -1.76 -4.16
C GLY A 32 44.35 -2.04 -5.07
N ALA A 33 43.39 -2.88 -4.64
CA ALA A 33 42.16 -3.14 -5.38
C ALA A 33 41.44 -1.83 -5.74
N GLN A 34 40.91 -1.79 -6.97
CA GLN A 34 40.10 -0.67 -7.44
C GLN A 34 38.65 -0.95 -7.07
N LEU A 35 38.03 -0.03 -6.34
CA LEU A 35 36.62 -0.05 -5.99
C LEU A 35 35.89 1.00 -6.83
N ILE A 36 34.91 0.60 -7.63
CA ILE A 36 34.07 1.52 -8.41
C ILE A 36 32.66 1.51 -7.82
N VAL A 37 32.26 2.66 -7.29
CA VAL A 37 30.92 2.89 -6.71
C VAL A 37 30.11 3.76 -7.66
N ARG A 38 28.87 3.38 -7.95
CA ARG A 38 27.99 4.12 -8.87
C ARG A 38 27.27 5.26 -8.14
N GLU A 39 26.68 6.20 -8.89
CA GLU A 39 26.04 7.43 -8.35
C GLU A 39 24.95 7.18 -7.32
N SER A 40 24.14 6.13 -7.50
CA SER A 40 23.07 5.76 -6.56
C SER A 40 23.49 4.67 -5.58
N GLN A 41 24.79 4.46 -5.37
CA GLN A 41 25.30 3.39 -4.51
C GLN A 41 26.23 3.91 -3.42
N MET A 42 26.26 3.18 -2.32
CA MET A 42 27.28 3.27 -1.30
C MET A 42 27.99 1.93 -1.18
N ALA A 43 29.29 1.93 -0.91
CA ALA A 43 30.05 0.71 -0.64
C ALA A 43 30.67 0.77 0.75
N ILE A 44 30.49 -0.28 1.55
CA ILE A 44 31.01 -0.36 2.92
C ILE A 44 32.05 -1.46 2.96
N PHE A 45 33.27 -1.10 3.34
CA PHE A 45 34.36 -2.05 3.50
C PHE A 45 34.38 -2.60 4.92
N TYR A 46 34.33 -3.92 5.03
CA TYR A 46 34.47 -4.65 6.27
C TYR A 46 35.77 -5.44 6.27
N ARG A 47 36.34 -5.59 7.46
CA ARG A 47 37.47 -6.49 7.70
C ARG A 47 37.38 -7.06 9.10
N GLY A 48 37.52 -8.37 9.23
CA GLY A 48 37.40 -9.03 10.54
C GLY A 48 36.03 -8.82 11.18
N GLY A 49 34.97 -8.68 10.37
CA GLY A 49 33.60 -8.47 10.83
C GLY A 49 33.26 -7.05 11.29
N GLN A 50 34.17 -6.08 11.14
CA GLN A 50 33.92 -4.67 11.47
C GLN A 50 33.89 -3.80 10.22
N ALA A 51 32.93 -2.87 10.14
CA ALA A 51 32.90 -1.84 9.11
C ALA A 51 34.03 -0.85 9.39
N LEU A 52 34.95 -0.68 8.44
CA LEU A 52 36.12 0.18 8.60
C LEU A 52 36.01 1.49 7.81
N ASP A 53 35.36 1.47 6.65
CA ASP A 53 35.21 2.66 5.81
C ASP A 53 33.94 2.58 4.94
N THR A 54 33.44 3.75 4.52
CA THR A 54 32.25 3.91 3.69
C THR A 54 32.57 4.81 2.49
N PHE A 55 32.39 4.28 1.30
CA PHE A 55 32.72 4.93 0.03
C PHE A 55 31.46 5.36 -0.71
N GLY A 56 31.40 6.66 -1.06
CA GLY A 56 30.40 7.20 -1.97
C GLY A 56 30.74 6.99 -3.44
N PRO A 57 29.96 7.57 -4.36
CA PRO A 57 30.16 7.41 -5.81
C PRO A 57 31.56 7.79 -6.29
N GLY A 58 32.07 7.04 -7.26
CA GLY A 58 33.37 7.28 -7.88
C GLY A 58 34.31 6.08 -7.83
N ARG A 59 35.53 6.31 -8.30
CA ARG A 59 36.61 5.32 -8.30
C ARG A 59 37.50 5.55 -7.09
N HIS A 60 37.69 4.49 -6.30
CA HIS A 60 38.48 4.47 -5.08
C HIS A 60 39.57 3.42 -5.20
N THR A 61 40.72 3.66 -4.57
CA THR A 61 41.79 2.65 -4.45
C THR A 61 41.86 2.21 -3.00
N LEU A 62 41.65 0.92 -2.74
CA LEU A 62 41.74 0.36 -1.40
C LEU A 62 43.22 0.24 -1.02
N THR A 63 43.73 1.25 -0.32
CA THR A 63 45.10 1.27 0.22
C THR A 63 45.07 1.24 1.75
N THR A 64 46.19 0.83 2.36
CA THR A 64 46.40 0.94 3.81
C THR A 64 46.30 2.38 4.33
N GLY A 65 46.38 3.39 3.47
CA GLY A 65 46.26 4.81 3.84
C GLY A 65 44.84 5.25 4.22
N ASN A 66 43.80 4.56 3.76
CA ASN A 66 42.40 4.82 4.17
C ASN A 66 41.95 3.96 5.36
N LEU A 67 42.82 3.14 5.94
CA LEU A 67 42.51 2.24 7.05
C LEU A 67 43.38 2.62 8.26
N PRO A 68 42.89 3.47 9.18
CA PRO A 68 43.73 4.10 10.21
C PRO A 68 44.34 3.15 11.26
N LEU A 69 44.13 1.83 11.20
CA LEU A 69 44.52 0.89 12.27
C LEU A 69 45.40 -0.30 11.85
N LEU A 70 45.89 -0.37 10.61
CA LEU A 70 46.53 -1.60 10.11
C LEU A 70 47.89 -1.31 9.49
N SER A 71 49.00 -1.63 10.18
CA SER A 71 50.23 -1.79 9.40
C SER A 71 51.29 -2.80 9.82
N LYS A 72 51.50 -3.27 11.07
CA LYS A 72 52.79 -3.99 11.31
C LYS A 72 52.82 -5.30 12.12
N ALA A 73 51.79 -5.69 12.87
CA ALA A 73 51.95 -6.82 13.80
C ALA A 73 51.38 -8.18 13.34
N VAL A 74 50.49 -8.21 12.34
CA VAL A 74 49.55 -9.34 12.19
C VAL A 74 50.03 -10.43 11.22
N ASN A 75 50.85 -10.10 10.22
CA ASN A 75 51.19 -11.03 9.13
C ASN A 75 52.21 -12.14 9.50
N LYS A 76 52.87 -12.07 10.66
CA LYS A 76 53.94 -13.03 11.03
C LYS A 76 53.41 -14.28 11.78
N LEU A 77 52.18 -14.24 12.30
CA LEU A 77 51.66 -15.26 13.22
C LEU A 77 50.71 -16.30 12.57
N PHE A 78 50.20 -16.06 11.35
CA PHE A 78 49.08 -16.85 10.79
C PHE A 78 49.35 -17.54 9.43
N GLY A 79 50.57 -17.47 8.87
CA GLY A 79 50.90 -18.09 7.57
C GLY A 79 50.14 -17.47 6.38
N ASP A 80 50.00 -18.21 5.26
CA ASP A 80 49.31 -17.77 4.02
C ASP A 80 47.77 -17.67 4.15
N LYS A 81 47.22 -17.98 5.33
CA LYS A 81 45.79 -17.83 5.63
C LYS A 81 45.62 -16.64 6.56
N THR A 82 45.21 -15.51 6.01
CA THR A 82 44.79 -14.35 6.80
C THR A 82 43.45 -14.68 7.47
N PRO A 83 43.35 -14.69 8.82
CA PRO A 83 42.06 -14.85 9.50
C PRO A 83 41.17 -13.60 9.39
N PHE A 84 41.60 -12.61 8.59
CA PHE A 84 40.96 -11.31 8.42
C PHE A 84 40.44 -11.20 6.99
N GLN A 85 39.31 -11.86 6.72
CA GLN A 85 38.61 -11.72 5.45
C GLN A 85 38.16 -10.26 5.28
N ALA A 86 38.53 -9.67 4.16
CA ALA A 86 38.08 -8.36 3.73
C ALA A 86 36.92 -8.50 2.74
N GLU A 87 35.88 -7.70 2.92
CA GLU A 87 34.67 -7.75 2.11
C GLU A 87 34.14 -6.32 1.87
N VAL A 88 33.48 -6.12 0.74
CA VAL A 88 32.78 -4.88 0.40
C VAL A 88 31.31 -5.20 0.22
N VAL A 89 30.46 -4.41 0.87
CA VAL A 89 29.01 -4.49 0.68
C VAL A 89 28.55 -3.25 -0.07
N PHE A 90 28.05 -3.45 -1.29
CA PHE A 90 27.37 -2.43 -2.08
C PHE A 90 25.91 -2.34 -1.66
N VAL A 91 25.41 -1.13 -1.48
CA VAL A 91 24.03 -0.84 -1.10
C VAL A 91 23.43 0.16 -2.08
N ASP A 92 22.28 -0.18 -2.66
CA ASP A 92 21.52 0.74 -3.52
C ASP A 92 20.81 1.79 -2.65
N CYS A 93 21.18 3.05 -2.84
CA CYS A 93 20.64 4.21 -2.14
C CYS A 93 19.72 5.05 -3.04
N GLY A 94 19.43 4.56 -4.25
CA GLY A 94 18.45 5.15 -5.14
C GLY A 94 17.02 5.07 -4.59
N LEU A 95 16.14 5.90 -5.13
CA LEU A 95 14.71 5.81 -4.85
C LEU A 95 14.16 4.49 -5.44
N ILE A 96 13.48 3.72 -4.60
CA ILE A 96 12.79 2.49 -4.98
C ILE A 96 11.30 2.80 -5.15
N ASP A 97 10.81 2.53 -6.35
CA ASP A 97 9.48 2.87 -6.83
C ASP A 97 8.88 1.79 -7.77
N ASP A 98 9.42 0.56 -7.68
CA ASP A 98 9.05 -0.58 -8.52
C ASP A 98 7.82 -1.37 -8.00
N ASP A 99 7.55 -2.54 -8.57
CA ASP A 99 6.43 -3.39 -8.13
C ASP A 99 6.56 -3.90 -6.69
N SER A 100 7.77 -3.90 -6.10
CA SER A 100 7.98 -4.32 -4.70
C SER A 100 7.35 -3.33 -3.71
N CYS A 101 7.10 -2.10 -4.15
CA CYS A 101 6.53 -1.01 -3.38
C CYS A 101 5.00 -1.08 -3.20
N LYS A 102 4.30 -1.94 -3.93
CA LYS A 102 2.87 -2.19 -3.72
C LYS A 102 2.68 -2.97 -2.43
N TRP A 103 1.72 -2.58 -1.59
CA TRP A 103 1.40 -3.29 -0.35
C TRP A 103 -0.10 -3.55 -0.23
N GLY A 104 -0.45 -4.54 0.58
CA GLY A 104 -1.83 -4.83 0.92
C GLY A 104 -1.95 -5.93 1.95
N THR A 105 -3.13 -6.00 2.56
CA THR A 105 -3.50 -7.02 3.53
C THR A 105 -3.59 -8.39 2.84
N LYS A 106 -2.78 -9.37 3.28
CA LYS A 106 -2.86 -10.76 2.79
C LYS A 106 -4.20 -11.40 3.16
N GLU A 107 -4.64 -11.17 4.39
CA GLU A 107 -5.91 -11.63 4.94
C GLU A 107 -6.76 -10.44 5.38
N PRO A 108 -8.10 -10.55 5.37
CA PRO A 108 -8.97 -9.51 5.90
C PRO A 108 -8.65 -9.23 7.38
N MET A 109 -8.56 -7.96 7.71
CA MET A 109 -8.37 -7.43 9.05
C MET A 109 -9.71 -7.37 9.77
N ASN A 110 -9.84 -8.02 10.93
CA ASN A 110 -11.03 -7.89 11.76
C ASN A 110 -11.03 -6.55 12.49
N PHE A 111 -12.09 -5.78 12.31
CA PHE A 111 -12.34 -4.49 12.96
C PHE A 111 -13.66 -4.57 13.74
N SER A 112 -13.65 -4.19 15.02
CA SER A 112 -14.86 -4.14 15.83
C SER A 112 -15.59 -2.82 15.61
N ASP A 113 -16.63 -2.86 14.79
CA ASP A 113 -17.51 -1.73 14.51
C ASP A 113 -18.58 -1.58 15.59
N ALA A 114 -18.78 -0.37 16.10
CA ALA A 114 -19.77 -0.08 17.13
C ALA A 114 -21.23 -0.29 16.68
N THR A 115 -21.50 -0.28 15.39
CA THR A 115 -22.84 -0.40 14.78
C THR A 115 -23.07 -1.74 14.08
N MET A 116 -22.04 -2.32 13.47
CA MET A 116 -22.15 -3.53 12.64
C MET A 116 -21.48 -4.77 13.26
N GLY A 117 -20.90 -4.67 14.45
CA GLY A 117 -20.17 -5.77 15.07
C GLY A 117 -18.81 -6.00 14.40
N ILE A 118 -18.39 -7.26 14.22
CA ILE A 118 -17.09 -7.54 13.60
C ILE A 118 -17.19 -7.36 12.08
N VAL A 119 -16.44 -6.38 11.57
CA VAL A 119 -16.32 -6.04 10.17
C VAL A 119 -14.92 -6.44 9.69
N GLN A 120 -14.86 -7.17 8.58
CA GLN A 120 -13.59 -7.48 7.92
C GLN A 120 -13.22 -6.36 6.95
N LEU A 121 -11.97 -5.91 6.98
CA LEU A 121 -11.46 -4.87 6.11
C LEU A 121 -10.23 -5.35 5.37
N ARG A 122 -10.11 -4.99 4.09
CA ARG A 122 -8.88 -5.13 3.32
C ARG A 122 -8.34 -3.75 3.03
N ALA A 123 -7.03 -3.62 3.03
CA ALA A 123 -6.37 -2.38 2.68
C ALA A 123 -5.25 -2.64 1.70
N PHE A 124 -5.02 -1.68 0.81
CA PHE A 124 -3.92 -1.74 -0.14
C PHE A 124 -3.42 -0.34 -0.45
N GLY A 125 -2.23 -0.27 -1.03
CA GLY A 125 -1.60 0.98 -1.39
C GLY A 125 -0.22 0.81 -1.98
N THR A 126 0.52 1.90 -1.97
CA THR A 126 1.92 1.95 -2.41
C THR A 126 2.78 2.65 -1.37
N MET A 127 4.06 2.31 -1.34
CA MET A 127 5.08 3.03 -0.59
C MET A 127 6.21 3.41 -1.54
N THR A 128 7.03 4.41 -1.22
CA THR A 128 8.30 4.63 -1.90
C THR A 128 9.35 4.90 -0.83
N TYR A 129 10.56 4.41 -1.04
CA TYR A 129 11.60 4.46 -0.02
C TYR A 129 12.99 4.50 -0.64
N LYS A 130 13.97 4.92 0.15
CA LYS A 130 15.39 4.87 -0.20
C LYS A 130 16.22 4.52 1.03
N ILE A 131 17.36 3.89 0.82
CA ILE A 131 18.30 3.59 1.91
C ILE A 131 19.15 4.84 2.15
N VAL A 132 19.17 5.32 3.39
CA VAL A 132 19.90 6.53 3.80
C VAL A 132 21.04 6.25 4.77
N ASP A 133 20.93 5.17 5.55
CA ASP A 133 22.00 4.68 6.40
C ASP A 133 22.31 3.23 6.01
N SER A 134 23.30 3.08 5.12
CA SER A 134 23.70 1.80 4.57
C SER A 134 24.29 0.87 5.63
N GLN A 135 24.99 1.39 6.65
CA GLN A 135 25.56 0.55 7.71
C GLN A 135 24.46 0.01 8.64
N LEU A 136 23.52 0.86 9.06
CA LEU A 136 22.38 0.42 9.86
C LEU A 136 21.50 -0.56 9.08
N PHE A 137 21.27 -0.29 7.80
CA PHE A 137 20.55 -1.20 6.90
C PHE A 137 21.24 -2.56 6.82
N ILE A 138 22.55 -2.61 6.58
CA ILE A 138 23.30 -3.87 6.54
C ILE A 138 23.15 -4.62 7.86
N ASN A 139 23.36 -3.96 8.99
CA ASN A 139 23.33 -4.60 10.31
C ASN A 139 21.94 -5.13 10.70
N LYS A 140 20.86 -4.43 10.32
CA LYS A 140 19.49 -4.80 10.70
C LYS A 140 18.82 -5.73 9.68
N ARG A 141 19.04 -5.49 8.38
CA ARG A 141 18.33 -6.16 7.27
C ARG A 141 19.15 -7.23 6.60
N MET A 142 20.24 -6.84 5.95
CA MET A 142 21.04 -7.75 5.12
C MET A 142 21.79 -8.78 5.97
N LYS A 143 22.25 -8.38 7.16
CA LYS A 143 23.07 -9.18 8.08
C LYS A 143 24.23 -9.85 7.31
N SER A 144 24.41 -11.15 7.49
CA SER A 144 25.44 -11.95 6.83
C SER A 144 25.06 -12.43 5.43
N SER A 145 23.90 -12.05 4.88
CA SER A 145 23.52 -12.47 3.53
C SER A 145 24.48 -11.90 2.48
N SER A 146 24.76 -12.66 1.43
CA SER A 146 25.56 -12.18 0.29
C SER A 146 24.74 -11.28 -0.63
N ILE A 147 23.43 -11.50 -0.72
CA ILE A 147 22.50 -10.72 -1.53
C ILE A 147 21.25 -10.41 -0.70
N TYR A 148 20.75 -9.17 -0.79
CA TYR A 148 19.48 -8.77 -0.21
C TYR A 148 18.63 -8.07 -1.25
N LYS A 149 17.42 -8.59 -1.51
CA LYS A 149 16.57 -8.13 -2.61
C LYS A 149 15.49 -7.15 -2.16
N THR A 150 14.96 -6.40 -3.11
CA THR A 150 13.76 -5.57 -2.93
C THR A 150 12.57 -6.40 -2.45
N SER A 151 12.43 -7.65 -2.92
CA SER A 151 11.39 -8.57 -2.46
C SER A 151 11.48 -8.91 -0.97
N ASP A 152 12.70 -9.08 -0.45
CA ASP A 152 12.93 -9.45 0.95
C ASP A 152 12.57 -8.28 1.86
N PHE A 153 12.96 -7.06 1.47
CA PHE A 153 12.56 -5.84 2.16
C PHE A 153 11.05 -5.63 2.09
N ALA A 154 10.46 -5.77 0.91
CA ALA A 154 9.04 -5.57 0.68
C ALA A 154 8.17 -6.47 1.56
N ASN A 155 8.55 -7.74 1.77
CA ASN A 155 7.82 -8.65 2.64
C ASN A 155 7.73 -8.11 4.07
N TRP A 156 8.87 -7.70 4.63
CA TRP A 156 8.90 -7.10 5.97
C TRP A 156 8.13 -5.76 6.02
N ALA A 157 8.33 -4.90 5.02
CA ALA A 157 7.71 -3.59 4.94
C ALA A 157 6.17 -3.69 4.89
N LYS A 158 5.64 -4.60 4.06
CA LYS A 158 4.21 -4.90 3.94
C LYS A 158 3.62 -5.32 5.29
N ASP A 159 4.25 -6.27 5.96
CA ASP A 159 3.77 -6.75 7.25
C ASP A 159 3.79 -5.63 8.31
N THR A 160 4.83 -4.78 8.30
CA THR A 160 4.94 -3.62 9.20
C THR A 160 3.86 -2.57 8.95
N ILE A 161 3.56 -2.25 7.68
CA ILE A 161 2.51 -1.31 7.31
C ILE A 161 1.14 -1.82 7.75
N VAL A 162 0.84 -3.09 7.48
CA VAL A 162 -0.45 -3.70 7.84
C VAL A 162 -0.65 -3.71 9.35
N GLN A 163 0.38 -4.10 10.13
CA GLN A 163 0.30 -4.07 11.60
C GLN A 163 0.12 -2.65 12.15
N THR A 164 0.85 -1.68 11.59
CA THR A 164 0.70 -0.28 11.99
C THR A 164 -0.70 0.25 11.67
N MET A 165 -1.22 -0.08 10.49
CA MET A 165 -2.56 0.31 10.07
C MET A 165 -3.65 -0.26 10.99
N LEU A 166 -3.53 -1.53 11.39
CA LEU A 166 -4.44 -2.15 12.36
C LEU A 166 -4.51 -1.36 13.67
N GLY A 167 -3.34 -1.00 14.23
CA GLY A 167 -3.26 -0.20 15.45
C GLY A 167 -3.92 1.18 15.27
N VAL A 168 -3.62 1.88 14.18
CA VAL A 168 -4.20 3.20 13.88
C VAL A 168 -5.72 3.12 13.69
N LEU A 169 -6.22 2.11 12.97
CA LEU A 169 -7.66 1.92 12.77
C LEU A 169 -8.38 1.67 14.09
N GLY A 170 -7.81 0.83 14.97
CA GLY A 170 -8.39 0.55 16.29
C GLY A 170 -8.43 1.77 17.22
N GLU A 171 -7.51 2.72 17.07
CA GLU A 171 -7.48 3.96 17.86
C GLU A 171 -8.42 5.04 17.34
N VAL A 172 -8.51 5.20 16.02
CA VAL A 172 -9.14 6.36 15.38
C VAL A 172 -10.58 6.08 14.93
N MET A 173 -10.85 4.85 14.48
CA MET A 173 -12.12 4.49 13.85
C MET A 173 -13.05 3.81 14.85
N LYS A 174 -14.28 4.32 14.97
CA LYS A 174 -15.35 3.70 15.78
C LYS A 174 -16.36 2.95 14.92
N THR A 175 -16.64 3.49 13.74
CA THR A 175 -17.46 2.84 12.72
C THR A 175 -16.84 3.02 11.34
N ILE A 176 -17.03 2.03 10.47
CA ILE A 176 -16.63 2.06 9.06
C ILE A 176 -17.31 3.21 8.29
N ILE A 177 -18.46 3.70 8.76
CA ILE A 177 -19.17 4.83 8.12
C ILE A 177 -18.33 6.11 8.19
N ASP A 178 -17.53 6.28 9.25
CA ASP A 178 -16.68 7.46 9.44
C ASP A 178 -15.39 7.40 8.60
N LEU A 179 -15.11 6.25 7.98
CA LEU A 179 -13.86 5.99 7.28
C LEU A 179 -13.51 7.10 6.27
N PRO A 180 -14.42 7.56 5.37
CA PRO A 180 -14.08 8.60 4.39
C PRO A 180 -13.60 9.90 5.05
N ALA A 181 -14.19 10.29 6.19
CA ALA A 181 -13.80 11.49 6.92
C ALA A 181 -12.47 11.32 7.69
N LEU A 182 -12.10 10.08 8.02
CA LEU A 182 -10.90 9.74 8.80
C LEU A 182 -9.70 9.35 7.92
N LEU A 183 -9.87 9.14 6.62
CA LEU A 183 -8.81 8.68 5.72
C LEU A 183 -7.52 9.52 5.82
N THR A 184 -7.62 10.86 5.85
CA THR A 184 -6.44 11.73 5.96
C THR A 184 -5.72 11.56 7.29
N LYS A 185 -6.47 11.41 8.39
CA LYS A 185 -5.92 11.18 9.73
C LYS A 185 -5.24 9.81 9.81
N ILE A 186 -5.89 8.77 9.30
CA ILE A 186 -5.35 7.41 9.23
C ILE A 186 -4.07 7.41 8.39
N SER A 187 -4.10 8.01 7.20
CA SER A 187 -2.94 8.10 6.30
C SER A 187 -1.76 8.79 6.96
N SER A 188 -1.98 9.92 7.62
CA SER A 188 -0.94 10.69 8.29
C SER A 188 -0.35 9.93 9.49
N ALA A 189 -1.20 9.33 10.31
CA ALA A 189 -0.78 8.54 11.47
C ALA A 189 0.01 7.28 11.05
N CYS A 190 -0.48 6.56 10.03
CA CYS A 190 0.22 5.42 9.45
C CYS A 190 1.58 5.84 8.87
N LYS A 191 1.62 6.89 8.05
CA LYS A 191 2.87 7.39 7.45
C LYS A 191 3.90 7.74 8.52
N ALA A 192 3.51 8.47 9.56
CA ALA A 192 4.41 8.86 10.64
C ALA A 192 4.98 7.65 11.41
N ARG A 193 4.13 6.67 11.77
CA ARG A 193 4.56 5.48 12.51
C ARG A 193 5.42 4.55 11.66
N VAL A 194 5.03 4.29 10.40
CA VAL A 194 5.82 3.47 9.47
C VAL A 194 7.16 4.13 9.16
N ALA A 195 7.19 5.46 8.94
CA ALA A 195 8.45 6.17 8.71
C ALA A 195 9.41 6.03 9.90
N ALA A 196 8.90 6.11 11.13
CA ALA A 196 9.72 5.91 12.33
C ALA A 196 10.29 4.48 12.40
N ASP A 197 9.54 3.46 12.01
CA ASP A 197 10.05 2.08 11.96
C ASP A 197 11.03 1.84 10.83
N PHE A 198 10.86 2.48 9.68
CA PHE A 198 11.81 2.44 8.57
C PHE A 198 13.14 3.08 8.96
N ALA A 199 13.09 4.24 9.62
CA ALA A 199 14.28 4.98 10.07
C ALA A 199 15.16 4.14 11.02
N LYS A 200 14.56 3.35 11.92
CA LYS A 200 15.29 2.41 12.80
C LYS A 200 16.07 1.32 12.05
N ASN A 201 15.83 1.17 10.76
CA ASN A 201 16.46 0.20 9.88
C ASN A 201 17.30 0.86 8.76
N GLY A 202 17.61 2.15 8.89
CA GLY A 202 18.41 2.90 7.93
C GLY A 202 17.70 3.23 6.62
N VAL A 203 16.36 3.16 6.62
CA VAL A 203 15.53 3.42 5.44
C VAL A 203 14.69 4.67 5.67
N GLU A 204 14.66 5.54 4.68
CA GLU A 204 13.75 6.67 4.65
C GLU A 204 12.49 6.29 3.86
N LEU A 205 11.33 6.48 4.48
CA LEU A 205 10.04 6.38 3.80
C LEU A 205 9.73 7.72 3.13
N GLU A 206 9.90 7.77 1.82
CA GLU A 206 9.63 8.96 1.01
C GLU A 206 8.11 9.22 0.95
N ASP A 207 7.33 8.18 0.59
CA ASP A 207 5.88 8.26 0.56
C ASP A 207 5.18 6.97 0.99
N LEU A 208 3.99 7.13 1.55
CA LEU A 208 3.06 6.04 1.85
C LEU A 208 1.66 6.47 1.47
N ARG A 209 1.11 5.80 0.46
CA ARG A 209 -0.23 6.03 -0.04
C ARG A 209 -1.14 4.87 0.32
N ILE A 210 -2.27 5.19 0.93
CA ILE A 210 -3.39 4.26 1.09
C ILE A 210 -4.23 4.38 -0.18
N GLY A 211 -4.21 3.34 -1.01
CA GLY A 211 -5.01 3.30 -2.24
C GLY A 211 -6.49 3.07 -1.96
N GLY A 212 -6.81 2.31 -0.91
CA GLY A 212 -8.17 2.10 -0.46
C GLY A 212 -8.24 1.16 0.74
N ILE A 213 -9.35 1.29 1.48
CA ILE A 213 -9.75 0.36 2.54
C ILE A 213 -11.16 -0.10 2.16
N SER A 214 -11.30 -1.38 1.82
CA SER A 214 -12.55 -1.96 1.34
C SER A 214 -13.01 -3.12 2.21
N PRO A 215 -14.31 -3.19 2.54
CA PRO A 215 -14.88 -4.39 3.12
C PRO A 215 -14.96 -5.51 2.06
N PRO A 216 -14.91 -6.80 2.45
CA PRO A 216 -15.12 -7.90 1.51
C PRO A 216 -16.56 -7.86 0.96
N PRO A 217 -16.82 -8.52 -0.18
CA PRO A 217 -18.12 -8.46 -0.87
C PRO A 217 -19.34 -8.80 0.02
N GLU A 218 -19.19 -9.73 0.96
CA GLU A 218 -20.26 -10.11 1.90
C GLU A 218 -20.62 -8.97 2.86
N VAL A 219 -19.61 -8.30 3.42
CA VAL A 219 -19.83 -7.12 4.28
C VAL A 219 -20.33 -5.96 3.44
N GLN A 220 -19.86 -5.80 2.20
CA GLN A 220 -20.37 -4.77 1.30
C GLN A 220 -21.86 -4.99 0.99
N ALA A 221 -22.32 -6.23 0.84
CA ALA A 221 -23.73 -6.56 0.68
C ALA A 221 -24.54 -6.18 1.94
N LYS A 222 -24.04 -6.52 3.13
CA LYS A 222 -24.65 -6.10 4.40
C LYS A 222 -24.67 -4.58 4.54
N ILE A 223 -23.59 -3.88 4.21
CA ILE A 223 -23.55 -2.41 4.21
C ILE A 223 -24.56 -1.84 3.22
N ASN A 224 -24.74 -2.42 2.04
CA ASN A 224 -25.73 -1.95 1.08
C ASN A 224 -27.16 -2.16 1.61
N GLU A 225 -27.40 -3.27 2.30
CA GLU A 225 -28.66 -3.55 3.01
C GLU A 225 -28.88 -2.54 4.16
N PHE A 226 -27.89 -2.40 5.05
CA PHE A 226 -27.86 -1.48 6.19
C PHE A 226 -27.88 0.00 5.78
N SER A 227 -27.33 0.37 4.62
CA SER A 227 -27.42 1.73 4.07
C SER A 227 -28.81 1.97 3.49
N GLY A 228 -29.42 0.94 2.89
CA GLY A 228 -30.85 0.92 2.58
C GLY A 228 -31.70 1.15 3.84
N PHE A 229 -31.35 0.52 4.97
CA PHE A 229 -31.97 0.77 6.28
C PHE A 229 -31.59 2.13 6.89
N GLY A 230 -30.38 2.65 6.62
CA GLY A 230 -29.81 3.87 7.18
C GLY A 230 -30.35 5.17 6.57
N LEU A 231 -30.97 5.09 5.38
CA LEU A 231 -31.85 6.14 4.86
C LEU A 231 -33.07 6.37 5.77
N PHE A 232 -33.41 5.41 6.64
CA PHE A 232 -34.56 5.46 7.56
C PHE A 232 -34.20 5.72 9.01
N LYS A 233 -32.95 6.16 9.32
CA LYS A 233 -32.49 6.37 10.70
C LYS A 233 -33.27 7.43 11.51
N LYS A 234 -34.26 8.11 10.89
CA LYS A 234 -35.14 9.08 11.56
C LYS A 234 -36.57 8.60 11.82
N ASP A 235 -37.06 7.51 11.22
CA ASP A 235 -38.47 7.10 11.34
C ASP A 235 -38.64 5.61 11.71
N LEU A 236 -38.70 5.35 13.02
CA LEU A 236 -39.05 4.04 13.60
C LEU A 236 -40.33 3.39 13.01
N PRO A 237 -41.41 4.15 12.67
CA PRO A 237 -42.62 3.57 12.08
C PRO A 237 -42.40 2.97 10.68
N GLN A 238 -41.46 3.53 9.90
CA GLN A 238 -41.17 3.06 8.55
C GLN A 238 -40.32 1.78 8.56
N PHE A 239 -39.57 1.51 9.63
CA PHE A 239 -38.83 0.26 9.79
C PHE A 239 -39.75 -0.96 9.88
N GLN A 240 -40.89 -0.84 10.58
CA GLN A 240 -41.89 -1.92 10.62
C GLN A 240 -42.58 -2.11 9.26
N GLN A 241 -42.90 -1.01 8.56
CA GLN A 241 -43.47 -1.08 7.21
C GLN A 241 -42.49 -1.70 6.20
N TYR A 242 -41.19 -1.41 6.34
CA TYR A 242 -40.16 -1.99 5.51
C TYR A 242 -39.94 -3.48 5.82
N GLN A 243 -39.93 -3.89 7.09
CA GLN A 243 -39.90 -5.32 7.46
C GLN A 243 -41.10 -6.07 6.87
N MET A 244 -42.29 -5.48 6.91
CA MET A 244 -43.48 -6.03 6.27
C MET A 244 -43.31 -6.13 4.75
N ALA A 245 -42.79 -5.10 4.09
CA ALA A 245 -42.53 -5.12 2.65
C ALA A 245 -41.48 -6.19 2.27
N TYR A 246 -40.47 -6.39 3.11
CA TYR A 246 -39.45 -7.41 2.91
C TYR A 246 -40.00 -8.82 3.12
N ALA A 247 -40.83 -9.03 4.15
CA ALA A 247 -41.53 -10.29 4.39
C ALA A 247 -42.51 -10.63 3.25
N VAL A 248 -43.19 -9.63 2.68
CA VAL A 248 -44.03 -9.79 1.50
C VAL A 248 -43.20 -10.12 0.26
N ARG A 249 -42.02 -9.51 0.09
CA ARG A 249 -41.11 -9.80 -1.03
C ARG A 249 -40.52 -11.22 -0.93
N ASP A 250 -40.08 -11.64 0.25
CA ASP A 250 -39.57 -13.00 0.49
C ASP A 250 -40.69 -14.06 0.36
N ALA A 251 -41.92 -13.72 0.75
CA ALA A 251 -43.08 -14.58 0.52
C ALA A 251 -43.45 -14.66 -0.98
N ALA A 252 -43.28 -13.59 -1.74
CA ALA A 252 -43.52 -13.55 -3.18
C ALA A 252 -42.41 -14.25 -4.00
N GLN A 253 -41.17 -14.27 -3.50
CA GLN A 253 -40.05 -14.96 -4.17
C GLN A 253 -39.96 -16.46 -3.85
N ASN A 254 -40.72 -16.94 -2.85
CA ASN A 254 -40.86 -18.37 -2.54
C ASN A 254 -42.13 -18.95 -3.18
N GLU A 255 -42.19 -18.98 -4.52
CA GLU A 255 -43.33 -19.53 -5.29
C GLU A 255 -43.51 -21.07 -5.17
N GLY A 256 -42.75 -21.76 -4.30
CA GLY A 256 -42.80 -23.22 -4.13
C GLY A 256 -42.95 -23.72 -2.68
N GLY A 257 -43.07 -22.84 -1.69
CA GLY A 257 -43.23 -23.23 -0.29
C GLY A 257 -44.71 -23.28 0.10
N MET A 258 -45.12 -24.36 0.76
CA MET A 258 -46.48 -24.67 1.23
C MET A 258 -46.98 -23.70 2.33
N ALA A 259 -47.00 -22.40 2.02
CA ALA A 259 -47.49 -21.29 2.85
C ALA A 259 -48.35 -20.29 2.06
N GLY A 260 -48.52 -20.49 0.74
CA GLY A 260 -49.43 -19.71 -0.11
C GLY A 260 -50.92 -19.98 0.14
N ALA A 261 -51.28 -20.99 0.95
CA ALA A 261 -52.66 -21.29 1.31
C ALA A 261 -53.09 -20.76 2.70
N GLY A 262 -52.14 -20.33 3.54
CA GLY A 262 -52.42 -19.88 4.92
C GLY A 262 -52.65 -18.37 5.07
N MET A 263 -52.11 -17.55 4.17
CA MET A 263 -52.19 -16.08 4.27
C MET A 263 -53.24 -15.43 3.37
N GLY A 264 -53.88 -16.18 2.46
CA GLY A 264 -55.08 -15.71 1.73
C GLY A 264 -56.34 -15.69 2.60
N ALA A 265 -56.34 -16.42 3.72
CA ALA A 265 -57.46 -16.50 4.66
C ALA A 265 -57.24 -15.69 5.96
N GLY A 266 -56.00 -15.37 6.32
CA GLY A 266 -55.66 -14.68 7.57
C GLY A 266 -55.62 -13.15 7.50
N MET A 267 -55.33 -12.56 6.33
CA MET A 267 -55.33 -11.09 6.14
C MET A 267 -56.65 -10.52 5.59
N GLY A 268 -57.50 -11.36 4.99
CA GLY A 268 -58.83 -10.96 4.51
C GLY A 268 -59.89 -10.79 5.62
N MET A 269 -59.60 -11.23 6.85
CA MET A 269 -60.49 -11.14 8.01
C MET A 269 -60.02 -10.16 9.11
N GLY A 270 -58.79 -9.63 9.02
CA GLY A 270 -58.22 -8.76 10.06
C GLY A 270 -58.44 -7.25 9.86
N MET A 271 -58.90 -6.82 8.67
CA MET A 271 -59.03 -5.39 8.32
C MET A 271 -60.48 -4.99 7.95
N GLY A 272 -61.44 -5.93 7.98
CA GLY A 272 -62.85 -5.71 7.63
C GLY A 272 -63.82 -5.65 8.81
N MET A 273 -63.36 -5.83 10.05
CA MET A 273 -64.22 -5.89 11.26
C MET A 273 -63.78 -4.95 12.40
N GLY A 274 -62.97 -3.93 12.10
CA GLY A 274 -62.48 -2.97 13.10
C GLY A 274 -63.30 -1.69 13.28
N MET A 275 -64.41 -1.52 12.56
CA MET A 275 -65.12 -0.21 12.48
C MET A 275 -66.64 -0.34 12.55
N GLY A 276 -67.13 -1.21 13.43
CA GLY A 276 -68.56 -1.30 13.74
C GLY A 276 -68.77 -1.90 15.10
N TYR A 277 -69.44 -1.16 15.98
CA TYR A 277 -69.81 -1.49 17.37
C TYR A 277 -68.70 -1.37 18.41
N MET A 278 -68.78 -0.29 19.20
CA MET A 278 -68.61 -0.34 20.67
C MET A 278 -68.94 1.03 21.28
N MET A 279 -70.20 1.18 21.68
CA MET A 279 -70.66 2.04 22.77
C MET A 279 -71.91 1.37 23.35
N PRO A 280 -72.35 1.65 24.59
CA PRO A 280 -71.66 1.66 25.89
C PRO A 280 -72.36 0.73 26.93
N GLY A 281 -71.72 0.47 28.08
CA GLY A 281 -72.47 0.30 29.34
C GLY A 281 -72.22 -0.96 30.21
N MET A 282 -72.19 -0.68 31.52
CA MET A 282 -72.64 -1.50 32.66
C MET A 282 -71.68 -2.43 33.43
N MET A 283 -71.49 -2.01 34.71
CA MET A 283 -71.54 -2.77 35.98
C MET A 283 -70.63 -3.99 36.25
N ALA A 284 -69.63 -3.78 37.12
CA ALA A 284 -69.38 -4.34 38.49
C ALA A 284 -69.85 -5.78 38.89
N PRO A 285 -69.40 -6.36 40.04
CA PRO A 285 -68.21 -7.23 40.18
C PRO A 285 -68.52 -8.60 40.84
N GLY A 286 -67.63 -9.61 40.75
CA GLY A 286 -67.78 -10.83 41.56
C GLY A 286 -66.78 -11.98 41.34
N MET A 287 -66.10 -12.36 42.44
CA MET A 287 -65.65 -13.70 42.92
C MET A 287 -65.03 -14.73 41.94
N ALA A 288 -63.79 -15.19 42.09
CA ALA A 288 -63.17 -16.11 43.10
C ALA A 288 -63.27 -17.62 42.77
N GLN A 289 -62.13 -18.28 42.47
CA GLN A 289 -61.60 -19.59 42.98
C GLN A 289 -60.49 -20.15 42.04
N GLN A 290 -59.28 -20.42 42.55
CA GLN A 290 -58.62 -21.73 42.82
C GLN A 290 -58.41 -22.64 41.57
N GLN A 291 -57.34 -23.39 41.33
CA GLN A 291 -56.10 -23.86 42.00
C GLN A 291 -55.22 -24.41 40.83
N GLY A 292 -53.89 -24.30 40.76
CA GLY A 292 -52.89 -25.03 41.55
C GLY A 292 -51.69 -25.51 40.68
N GLY A 293 -50.45 -25.48 41.21
CA GLY A 293 -49.30 -26.29 40.74
C GLY A 293 -47.92 -25.59 40.60
N TYR A 294 -46.99 -25.87 41.52
CA TYR A 294 -45.57 -25.45 41.69
C TYR A 294 -44.55 -26.17 40.76
N PRO A 295 -43.20 -25.89 40.73
CA PRO A 295 -42.34 -25.12 41.67
C PRO A 295 -41.32 -24.10 41.04
N PRO A 296 -40.55 -23.35 41.88
CA PRO A 296 -39.75 -22.20 41.44
C PRO A 296 -38.24 -22.49 41.28
N GLN A 297 -37.55 -21.73 40.43
CA GLN A 297 -36.07 -21.62 40.43
C GLN A 297 -35.62 -20.26 40.98
N GLY A 298 -34.54 -20.33 41.77
CA GLY A 298 -34.11 -19.33 42.75
C GLY A 298 -33.58 -18.01 42.19
N GLY A 299 -33.81 -16.97 42.98
CA GLY A 299 -33.23 -15.65 42.80
C GLY A 299 -31.79 -15.55 43.31
N TYR A 300 -31.04 -14.63 42.72
CA TYR A 300 -29.74 -14.16 43.19
C TYR A 300 -29.90 -12.80 43.91
N PRO A 301 -29.02 -12.49 44.89
CA PRO A 301 -29.17 -11.37 45.83
C PRO A 301 -28.76 -10.00 45.26
N PRO A 302 -29.15 -8.88 45.92
CA PRO A 302 -28.79 -7.54 45.46
C PRO A 302 -27.53 -6.97 46.14
N GLN A 303 -26.86 -6.09 45.37
CA GLN A 303 -25.93 -5.01 45.72
C GLN A 303 -24.46 -5.32 46.08
N GLY A 304 -23.57 -4.71 45.28
CA GLY A 304 -22.25 -4.24 45.68
C GLY A 304 -21.96 -2.93 44.95
N GLY A 305 -21.85 -1.82 45.68
CA GLY A 305 -21.61 -0.48 45.15
C GLY A 305 -20.18 -0.26 44.66
N TYR A 306 -20.03 0.68 43.71
CA TYR A 306 -18.75 1.11 43.16
C TYR A 306 -17.98 2.01 44.15
N PRO A 307 -16.65 1.88 44.26
CA PRO A 307 -15.83 2.82 45.01
C PRO A 307 -15.70 4.18 44.28
N PRO A 308 -15.55 5.30 45.01
CA PRO A 308 -15.46 6.63 44.42
C PRO A 308 -14.13 6.87 43.71
N GLN A 309 -14.18 7.64 42.63
CA GLN A 309 -13.04 8.07 41.82
C GLN A 309 -12.10 9.00 42.61
N GLN A 310 -10.80 8.69 42.60
CA GLN A 310 -9.75 9.62 42.99
C GLN A 310 -9.59 10.69 41.91
N GLY A 311 -9.54 11.95 42.36
CA GLY A 311 -9.43 13.13 41.51
C GLY A 311 -8.09 13.23 40.78
N TYR A 312 -8.15 13.88 39.61
CA TYR A 312 -7.00 14.27 38.81
C TYR A 312 -6.15 15.33 39.54
N PRO A 313 -4.81 15.28 39.46
CA PRO A 313 -3.96 16.38 39.88
C PRO A 313 -4.08 17.57 38.90
N PRO A 314 -3.96 18.82 39.39
CA PRO A 314 -4.09 20.02 38.56
C PRO A 314 -2.90 20.19 37.60
N GLN A 315 -3.22 20.75 36.43
CA GLN A 315 -2.28 21.06 35.36
C GLN A 315 -1.23 22.09 35.80
N GLY A 316 0.05 21.72 35.70
CA GLY A 316 1.17 22.64 35.79
C GLY A 316 1.21 23.58 34.58
N GLY A 317 1.37 24.87 34.85
CA GLY A 317 1.37 25.93 33.85
C GLY A 317 2.52 25.87 32.86
N TYR A 318 2.27 26.43 31.68
CA TYR A 318 3.24 26.61 30.61
C TYR A 318 4.36 27.59 31.02
N PRO A 319 5.64 27.31 30.71
CA PRO A 319 6.69 28.30 30.82
C PRO A 319 6.52 29.40 29.74
N PRO A 320 6.86 30.67 30.03
CA PRO A 320 6.74 31.76 29.09
C PRO A 320 7.72 31.64 27.92
N GLN A 321 7.25 32.05 26.73
CA GLN A 321 8.02 32.04 25.49
C GLN A 321 9.24 32.98 25.59
N GLN A 322 10.43 32.43 25.33
CA GLN A 322 11.61 33.22 25.04
C GLN A 322 11.51 33.77 23.61
N GLY A 323 11.70 35.08 23.48
CA GLY A 323 11.61 35.83 22.24
C GLY A 323 12.67 35.42 21.21
N TYR A 324 12.28 35.52 19.94
CA TYR A 324 13.16 35.38 18.80
C TYR A 324 14.26 36.45 18.80
N PRO A 325 15.52 36.10 18.49
CA PRO A 325 16.55 37.10 18.20
C PRO A 325 16.26 37.78 16.83
N PRO A 326 16.49 39.09 16.71
CA PRO A 326 16.26 39.81 15.46
C PRO A 326 17.28 39.43 14.38
N GLN A 327 16.81 39.44 13.13
CA GLN A 327 17.60 39.13 11.95
C GLN A 327 18.75 40.12 11.75
N GLN A 328 19.97 39.59 11.62
CA GLN A 328 21.12 40.34 11.16
C GLN A 328 20.97 40.62 9.67
N GLY A 329 21.06 41.91 9.32
CA GLY A 329 20.95 42.41 7.97
C GLY A 329 22.11 41.96 7.07
N TYR A 330 21.78 41.81 5.79
CA TYR A 330 22.73 41.61 4.70
C TYR A 330 23.64 42.85 4.57
N PRO A 331 24.98 42.69 4.46
CA PRO A 331 25.86 43.79 4.08
C PRO A 331 25.71 44.14 2.58
N PRO A 332 25.87 45.42 2.20
CA PRO A 332 25.68 45.88 0.83
C PRO A 332 26.83 45.45 -0.09
N GLN A 333 26.48 45.09 -1.33
CA GLN A 333 27.45 44.78 -2.38
C GLN A 333 28.18 46.05 -2.83
N GLN A 334 29.51 46.07 -2.63
CA GLN A 334 30.41 47.01 -3.29
C GLN A 334 31.08 46.29 -4.47
N GLY A 335 31.06 46.98 -5.61
CA GLY A 335 31.54 46.49 -6.89
C GLY A 335 33.06 46.36 -6.98
N GLY A 336 33.47 45.51 -7.91
CA GLY A 336 34.85 45.38 -8.38
C GLY A 336 34.88 44.44 -9.58
N TYR A 337 35.02 45.00 -10.78
CA TYR A 337 35.37 44.25 -11.99
C TYR A 337 36.84 43.82 -11.92
N PRO A 338 37.18 42.62 -12.41
CA PRO A 338 38.47 42.41 -13.09
C PRO A 338 38.26 42.17 -14.60
N PRO A 339 39.20 42.59 -15.46
CA PRO A 339 39.05 42.54 -16.90
C PRO A 339 39.55 41.22 -17.51
N GLY A 340 38.89 40.83 -18.60
CA GLY A 340 39.56 40.32 -19.79
C GLY A 340 39.82 38.81 -19.90
N GLY A 341 39.12 38.20 -20.87
CA GLY A 341 39.70 37.13 -21.69
C GLY A 341 38.92 35.82 -21.74
N GLY A 342 38.09 35.65 -22.77
CA GLY A 342 37.55 34.34 -23.16
C GLY A 342 36.20 34.45 -23.89
N LEU A 343 36.23 34.42 -25.23
CA LEU A 343 35.05 34.35 -26.08
C LEU A 343 34.29 33.02 -25.86
N PRO A 344 32.97 33.02 -25.56
CA PRO A 344 32.15 31.83 -25.70
C PRO A 344 31.64 31.67 -27.15
N PRO A 345 31.40 30.44 -27.62
CA PRO A 345 30.98 30.17 -28.99
C PRO A 345 29.56 30.67 -29.28
N GLN A 346 29.35 31.03 -30.55
CA GLN A 346 28.15 31.64 -31.11
C GLN A 346 26.87 30.87 -30.74
N ALA A 347 25.94 31.59 -30.10
CA ALA A 347 24.57 31.15 -29.88
C ALA A 347 23.87 30.94 -31.23
N ALA A 348 23.38 29.71 -31.44
CA ALA A 348 22.42 29.42 -32.49
C ALA A 348 21.12 30.21 -32.24
N ALA A 349 20.54 30.72 -33.32
CA ALA A 349 19.29 31.47 -33.31
C ALA A 349 18.14 30.72 -32.60
N PRO A 350 17.21 31.41 -31.91
CA PRO A 350 16.13 30.75 -31.21
C PRO A 350 15.14 30.15 -32.21
N VAL A 351 15.02 28.82 -32.17
CA VAL A 351 13.92 28.08 -32.79
C VAL A 351 12.66 28.41 -31.99
N ALA A 352 11.58 28.84 -32.65
CA ALA A 352 10.33 29.21 -31.99
C ALA A 352 9.83 28.07 -31.08
N ALA A 353 9.75 28.32 -29.77
CA ALA A 353 9.26 27.35 -28.80
C ALA A 353 7.76 27.11 -29.03
N ALA A 354 7.37 25.85 -29.25
CA ALA A 354 5.97 25.46 -29.34
C ALA A 354 5.25 25.76 -28.01
N LEU A 355 4.00 26.23 -28.05
CA LEU A 355 3.22 26.53 -26.86
C LEU A 355 2.34 25.35 -26.46
N CYS A 356 2.17 25.11 -25.16
CA CYS A 356 1.27 24.08 -24.64
C CYS A 356 -0.19 24.39 -25.00
N ALA A 357 -0.89 23.47 -25.65
CA ALA A 357 -2.33 23.64 -25.96
C ALA A 357 -3.23 23.75 -24.71
N GLY A 358 -2.75 23.29 -23.55
CA GLY A 358 -3.50 23.30 -22.30
C GLY A 358 -3.36 24.57 -21.45
N CYS A 359 -2.19 25.20 -21.44
CA CYS A 359 -1.89 26.36 -20.58
C CYS A 359 -1.05 27.45 -21.25
N GLN A 360 -0.72 27.29 -22.54
CA GLN A 360 0.05 28.22 -23.36
C GLN A 360 1.49 28.51 -22.87
N ALA A 361 2.00 27.73 -21.91
CA ALA A 361 3.41 27.82 -21.53
C ALA A 361 4.35 27.33 -22.65
N PRO A 362 5.54 27.93 -22.81
CA PRO A 362 6.53 27.46 -23.77
C PRO A 362 6.99 26.05 -23.43
N LEU A 363 7.00 25.18 -24.43
CA LEU A 363 7.42 23.79 -24.31
C LEU A 363 8.88 23.64 -24.73
N THR A 364 9.62 22.86 -23.95
CA THR A 364 10.92 22.34 -24.36
C THR A 364 10.70 21.30 -25.48
N PRO A 365 11.44 21.35 -26.59
CA PRO A 365 11.29 20.36 -27.66
C PRO A 365 11.45 18.91 -27.13
N GLY A 366 10.52 18.01 -27.48
CA GLY A 366 10.61 16.58 -27.17
C GLY A 366 10.06 16.14 -25.81
N VAL A 367 9.49 17.04 -24.99
CA VAL A 367 8.83 16.64 -23.74
C VAL A 367 7.52 15.92 -24.04
N LYS A 368 7.17 14.89 -23.24
CA LYS A 368 5.91 14.12 -23.35
C LYS A 368 4.75 14.71 -22.54
N PHE A 369 5.06 15.52 -21.53
CA PHE A 369 4.10 16.20 -20.66
C PHE A 369 4.54 17.65 -20.44
N CYS A 370 3.57 18.55 -20.34
CA CYS A 370 3.83 19.96 -20.03
C CYS A 370 4.27 20.09 -18.57
N ALA A 371 5.46 20.66 -18.34
CA ALA A 371 5.98 20.88 -16.99
C ALA A 371 5.14 21.86 -16.14
N ASN A 372 4.31 22.70 -16.78
CA ASN A 372 3.48 23.68 -16.09
C ASN A 372 2.10 23.12 -15.69
N CYS A 373 1.41 22.43 -16.62
CA CYS A 373 0.04 21.96 -16.37
C CYS A 373 -0.17 20.44 -16.38
N GLY A 374 0.89 19.66 -16.61
CA GLY A 374 0.86 18.19 -16.58
C GLY A 374 0.13 17.51 -17.75
N LYS A 375 -0.46 18.27 -18.68
CA LYS A 375 -1.13 17.68 -19.85
C LYS A 375 -0.13 17.10 -20.85
N PRO A 376 -0.43 15.97 -21.50
CA PRO A 376 0.43 15.39 -22.53
C PRO A 376 0.59 16.37 -23.70
N THR A 377 1.82 16.50 -24.18
CA THR A 377 2.22 17.45 -25.24
C THR A 377 2.21 16.82 -26.62
N VAL A 378 2.11 15.50 -26.67
CA VAL A 378 1.82 14.72 -27.87
C VAL A 378 0.48 14.02 -27.65
N VAL A 379 -0.48 14.34 -28.51
CA VAL A 379 -1.67 13.49 -28.68
C VAL A 379 -1.16 12.28 -29.46
N GLU A 380 -0.80 11.20 -28.75
CA GLU A 380 -0.62 9.91 -29.44
C GLU A 380 -1.96 9.58 -30.08
N GLU A 381 -2.00 9.53 -31.42
CA GLU A 381 -3.18 9.06 -32.13
C GLU A 381 -3.49 7.66 -31.64
N PRO A 382 -4.72 7.40 -31.13
CA PRO A 382 -5.07 6.07 -30.67
C PRO A 382 -4.98 5.12 -31.86
N SER A 383 -4.05 4.17 -31.81
CA SER A 383 -3.95 3.13 -32.84
C SER A 383 -5.23 2.29 -32.81
N THR A 384 -6.15 2.54 -33.75
CA THR A 384 -7.39 1.79 -33.89
C THR A 384 -7.22 0.60 -34.82
N VAL A 385 -7.84 -0.53 -34.48
CA VAL A 385 -7.98 -1.70 -35.36
C VAL A 385 -9.44 -1.79 -35.86
N PRO A 386 -9.69 -2.15 -37.12
CA PRO A 386 -11.06 -2.28 -37.62
C PRO A 386 -11.74 -3.51 -37.01
N CYS A 387 -13.00 -3.37 -36.63
CA CYS A 387 -13.84 -4.48 -36.17
C CYS A 387 -13.96 -5.57 -37.23
N VAL A 388 -13.80 -6.85 -36.85
CA VAL A 388 -13.84 -7.99 -37.79
C VAL A 388 -15.16 -8.16 -38.54
N GLN A 389 -16.26 -7.62 -38.02
CA GLN A 389 -17.59 -7.77 -38.60
C GLN A 389 -18.14 -6.50 -39.25
N CYS A 390 -18.10 -5.34 -38.57
CA CYS A 390 -18.67 -4.08 -39.09
C CYS A 390 -17.62 -3.02 -39.49
N GLN A 391 -16.31 -3.33 -39.38
CA GLN A 391 -15.19 -2.44 -39.70
C GLN A 391 -15.10 -1.14 -38.88
N ALA A 392 -15.98 -0.93 -37.88
CA ALA A 392 -15.88 0.21 -36.97
C ALA A 392 -14.50 0.26 -36.27
N PRO A 393 -13.90 1.45 -36.10
CA PRO A 393 -12.59 1.60 -35.47
C PRO A 393 -12.67 1.28 -33.97
N LEU A 394 -11.87 0.30 -33.53
CA LEU A 394 -11.80 -0.15 -32.14
C LEU A 394 -10.43 0.14 -31.53
N PRO A 395 -10.35 0.45 -30.22
CA PRO A 395 -9.08 0.48 -29.51
C PRO A 395 -8.38 -0.88 -29.59
N LYS A 396 -7.07 -0.89 -29.80
CA LYS A 396 -6.24 -2.11 -29.83
C LYS A 396 -6.41 -2.90 -28.52
N GLY A 397 -6.82 -4.17 -28.62
CA GLY A 397 -7.08 -5.05 -27.46
C GLY A 397 -8.56 -5.13 -27.01
N SER A 398 -9.48 -4.48 -27.70
CA SER A 398 -10.92 -4.58 -27.43
C SER A 398 -11.42 -6.02 -27.64
N ARG A 399 -12.09 -6.62 -26.65
CA ARG A 399 -12.64 -7.99 -26.74
C ARG A 399 -13.99 -8.06 -27.45
N PHE A 400 -14.72 -6.96 -27.48
CA PHE A 400 -16.06 -6.84 -28.07
C PHE A 400 -16.17 -5.50 -28.82
N CYS A 401 -16.92 -5.50 -29.92
CA CYS A 401 -17.26 -4.29 -30.65
C CYS A 401 -18.48 -3.61 -30.00
N PRO A 402 -18.38 -2.37 -29.51
CA PRO A 402 -19.52 -1.64 -28.94
C PRO A 402 -20.55 -1.19 -29.99
N GLN A 403 -20.22 -1.24 -31.28
CA GLN A 403 -21.12 -0.85 -32.36
C GLN A 403 -21.99 -2.02 -32.86
N CYS A 404 -21.43 -3.22 -33.01
CA CYS A 404 -22.18 -4.38 -33.55
C CYS A 404 -22.26 -5.58 -32.59
N GLY A 405 -21.67 -5.51 -31.39
CA GLY A 405 -21.67 -6.58 -30.40
C GLY A 405 -20.76 -7.77 -30.72
N ALA A 406 -20.08 -7.79 -31.87
CA ALA A 406 -19.23 -8.90 -32.28
C ALA A 406 -18.01 -9.05 -31.36
N THR A 407 -17.71 -10.29 -30.96
CA THR A 407 -16.48 -10.65 -30.24
C THR A 407 -15.28 -10.52 -31.18
N GLN A 408 -14.21 -9.88 -30.70
CA GLN A 408 -12.99 -9.60 -31.47
C GLN A 408 -11.84 -10.56 -31.13
N GLN A 409 -12.12 -11.63 -30.38
CA GLN A 409 -11.13 -12.65 -30.05
C GLN A 409 -10.67 -13.34 -31.34
N ALA A 410 -9.36 -13.35 -31.57
CA ALA A 410 -8.76 -14.26 -32.53
C ALA A 410 -9.11 -15.71 -32.13
N ALA A 411 -9.36 -16.56 -33.12
CA ALA A 411 -9.62 -17.98 -32.88
C ALA A 411 -8.56 -18.58 -31.93
N PRO A 412 -8.95 -19.46 -30.99
CA PRO A 412 -8.02 -20.07 -30.06
C PRO A 412 -6.88 -20.76 -30.83
N PRO A 413 -5.61 -20.58 -30.42
CA PRO A 413 -4.49 -21.18 -31.12
C PRO A 413 -4.63 -22.70 -31.14
N LYS A 414 -4.33 -23.34 -32.27
CA LYS A 414 -4.34 -24.80 -32.40
C LYS A 414 -2.97 -25.38 -32.12
N CYS A 415 -2.93 -26.55 -31.50
CA CYS A 415 -1.68 -27.25 -31.22
C CYS A 415 -0.93 -27.58 -32.51
N VAL A 416 0.36 -27.21 -32.57
CA VAL A 416 1.23 -27.47 -33.74
C VAL A 416 1.39 -28.96 -34.09
N LYS A 417 1.10 -29.87 -33.15
CA LYS A 417 1.24 -31.33 -33.36
C LYS A 417 -0.08 -32.04 -33.59
N CYS A 418 -1.10 -31.80 -32.75
CA CYS A 418 -2.35 -32.55 -32.77
C CYS A 418 -3.57 -31.74 -33.21
N ALA A 419 -3.38 -30.49 -33.64
CA ALA A 419 -4.41 -29.56 -34.11
C ALA A 419 -5.57 -29.25 -33.13
N GLN A 420 -5.49 -29.73 -31.89
CA GLN A 420 -6.47 -29.45 -30.84
C GLN A 420 -6.42 -27.97 -30.43
N GLU A 421 -7.58 -27.36 -30.20
CA GLU A 421 -7.68 -25.99 -29.72
C GLU A 421 -7.08 -25.84 -28.32
N LEU A 422 -6.35 -24.76 -28.13
CA LEU A 422 -5.63 -24.46 -26.90
C LEU A 422 -6.19 -23.19 -26.25
N ALA A 423 -6.10 -23.16 -24.92
CA ALA A 423 -6.33 -21.92 -24.18
C ALA A 423 -5.30 -20.85 -24.61
N MET A 424 -5.74 -19.59 -24.68
CA MET A 424 -4.84 -18.47 -24.98
C MET A 424 -3.67 -18.43 -23.97
N GLY A 425 -2.43 -18.46 -24.48
CA GLY A 425 -1.22 -18.46 -23.66
C GLY A 425 -0.78 -19.85 -23.15
N ALA A 426 -1.38 -20.95 -23.63
CA ALA A 426 -0.95 -22.30 -23.27
C ALA A 426 0.47 -22.60 -23.78
N ARG A 427 1.42 -22.78 -22.85
CA ARG A 427 2.82 -23.17 -23.16
C ARG A 427 2.97 -24.64 -23.55
N PHE A 428 2.01 -25.48 -23.16
CA PHE A 428 2.00 -26.92 -23.44
C PHE A 428 0.59 -27.37 -23.85
N CYS A 429 0.50 -28.30 -24.80
CA CYS A 429 -0.77 -28.89 -25.19
C CYS A 429 -1.24 -29.93 -24.15
N PRO A 430 -2.45 -29.78 -23.56
CA PRO A 430 -2.95 -30.71 -22.56
C PRO A 430 -3.29 -32.10 -23.14
N HIS A 431 -3.45 -32.21 -24.46
CA HIS A 431 -3.83 -33.47 -25.11
C HIS A 431 -2.61 -34.30 -25.57
N CYS A 432 -1.50 -33.67 -25.96
CA CYS A 432 -0.34 -34.38 -26.51
C CYS A 432 1.00 -33.99 -25.87
N GLY A 433 0.99 -33.12 -24.86
CA GLY A 433 2.17 -32.69 -24.09
C GLY A 433 3.16 -31.80 -24.86
N THR A 434 2.89 -31.46 -26.12
CA THR A 434 3.85 -30.73 -26.97
C THR A 434 3.92 -29.26 -26.57
N ALA A 435 5.13 -28.73 -26.40
CA ALA A 435 5.36 -27.31 -26.13
C ALA A 435 4.91 -26.45 -27.32
N GLN A 436 4.29 -25.31 -27.03
CA GLN A 436 3.82 -24.37 -28.06
C GLN A 436 4.79 -23.19 -28.16
N PRO A 437 5.09 -22.70 -29.38
CA PRO A 437 5.85 -21.47 -29.55
C PRO A 437 5.06 -20.32 -28.91
N GLY A 438 5.65 -19.69 -27.90
CA GLY A 438 5.05 -18.64 -27.09
C GLY A 438 5.02 -17.28 -27.77
#